data_AF-A0A8J6E487-F1
#
_entry.id   AF-A0A8J6E487-F1
#
_cell.length_a   1.000
_cell.length_b   1.000
_cell.length_c   1.000
_cell.angle_alpha   90.00
_cell.angle_beta   90.00
_cell.angle_gamma   90.00
#
_symmetry.space_group_name_H-M   'P 1'
#
loop_
_entity.id
_entity.type
_entity.pdbx_description
1 polymer ?
#
loop_
_entity_poly.entity_id
_entity_poly.type
_entity_poly.pdbx_seq_one_letter_code
_entity_poly.pdbx_strand_id
1 'polypeptide(L)'
;MANHAHHTYSQVGDILVPSKGIRDDMVRQGLQPRDHSKDNKERLAKIAAEREQKAKKAAEEKERKKLHQPGAIPSYMKQRTRTIEMEKSTNTANIKSPGVTGGITGRGARPLSSSVKKPAPKDAVQRKLQPHHEAGSVPVYLKRRVKAAEEARQKAAEEEAARQDCPEGMVLVPEAQRLELLEIMTKQKEELEKELGRLPMNCDTESLRRRKGEIEKKLTGLDRDISQMSRTKVYIKV
;
A
#
# COMPACT_ATOMS: atom_id res chain seq x y z
N MET A 1 -49.58 23.43 10.02
CA MET A 1 -50.71 22.82 10.75
C MET A 1 -50.18 21.56 11.42
N ALA A 2 -49.94 21.62 12.74
CA ALA A 2 -49.35 20.50 13.49
C ALA A 2 -50.47 19.56 13.95
N ASN A 3 -50.57 18.39 13.30
CA ASN A 3 -51.44 17.30 13.74
C ASN A 3 -50.93 16.79 15.10
N HIS A 4 -51.54 17.27 16.19
CA HIS A 4 -51.37 16.67 17.51
C HIS A 4 -52.11 15.34 17.50
N ALA A 5 -51.40 14.26 17.17
CA ALA A 5 -51.92 12.91 17.33
C ALA A 5 -52.09 12.64 18.84
N HIS A 6 -53.34 12.50 19.26
CA HIS A 6 -53.70 12.13 20.62
C HIS A 6 -53.03 10.80 21.00
N HIS A 7 -52.23 10.80 22.06
CA HIS A 7 -51.71 9.57 22.68
C HIS A 7 -52.88 8.79 23.29
N THR A 8 -53.40 7.80 22.57
CA THR A 8 -54.49 6.91 23.03
C THR A 8 -53.97 5.69 23.79
N TYR A 9 -52.84 5.79 24.49
CA TYR A 9 -52.35 4.72 25.35
C TYR A 9 -52.57 5.13 26.81
N SER A 10 -53.60 4.52 27.41
CA SER A 10 -53.92 4.61 28.84
C SER A 10 -52.75 4.05 29.68
N GLN A 11 -52.60 4.51 30.92
CA GLN A 11 -51.65 3.97 31.91
C GLN A 11 -51.78 2.44 32.08
N VAL A 12 -52.95 1.89 31.78
CA VAL A 12 -53.21 0.43 31.71
C VAL A 12 -52.47 -0.24 30.54
N GLY A 13 -52.33 0.44 29.41
CA GLY A 13 -51.61 -0.05 28.23
C GLY A 13 -50.11 -0.21 28.45
N ASP A 14 -49.50 0.66 29.25
CA ASP A 14 -48.09 0.54 29.62
C ASP A 14 -47.82 -0.68 30.53
N ILE A 15 -48.80 -1.04 31.36
CA ILE A 15 -48.73 -2.24 32.20
C ILE A 15 -48.91 -3.52 31.36
N LEU A 16 -49.80 -3.47 30.36
CA LEU A 16 -50.10 -4.64 29.53
C LEU A 16 -49.04 -4.92 28.45
N VAL A 17 -48.40 -3.86 27.93
CA VAL A 17 -47.31 -3.94 26.94
C VAL A 17 -46.16 -3.05 27.40
N PRO A 18 -45.26 -3.54 28.27
CA PRO A 18 -44.11 -2.77 28.71
C PRO A 18 -43.20 -2.45 27.52
N SER A 19 -42.54 -1.29 27.54
CA SER A 19 -41.66 -0.88 26.45
C SER A 19 -40.38 -1.72 26.41
N LYS A 20 -39.95 -2.04 25.20
CA LYS A 20 -38.76 -2.88 24.97
C LYS A 20 -37.46 -2.06 24.87
N GLY A 21 -37.52 -0.76 25.21
CA GLY A 21 -36.39 0.15 25.28
C GLY A 21 -36.65 1.53 24.68
N ILE A 22 -35.63 2.39 24.73
CA ILE A 22 -35.71 3.83 24.37
C ILE A 22 -36.26 4.08 22.95
N ARG A 23 -35.95 3.19 22.00
CA ARG A 23 -36.48 3.32 20.62
C ARG A 23 -37.97 3.07 20.54
N ASP A 24 -38.49 2.17 21.36
CA ASP A 24 -39.91 1.83 21.45
C ASP A 24 -40.67 2.97 22.14
N ASP A 25 -40.09 3.57 23.18
CA ASP A 25 -40.64 4.77 23.85
C ASP A 25 -40.73 5.96 22.88
N MET A 26 -39.71 6.14 22.04
CA MET A 26 -39.69 7.18 21.02
C MET A 26 -40.83 6.98 20.01
N VAL A 27 -41.05 5.75 19.54
CA VAL A 27 -42.17 5.40 18.65
C VAL A 27 -43.52 5.63 19.33
N ARG A 28 -43.66 5.27 20.61
CA ARG A 28 -44.89 5.54 21.41
C ARG A 28 -45.19 7.03 21.53
N GLN A 29 -44.15 7.85 21.66
CA GLN A 29 -44.25 9.32 21.64
C GLN A 29 -44.49 9.89 20.23
N GLY A 30 -44.66 9.05 19.20
CA GLY A 30 -44.85 9.46 17.81
C GLY A 30 -43.59 9.97 17.13
N LEU A 31 -42.43 9.80 17.77
CA LEU A 31 -41.13 10.18 17.22
C LEU A 31 -40.52 8.98 16.50
N GLN A 32 -39.97 9.21 15.31
CA GLN A 32 -39.32 8.16 14.54
C GLN A 32 -37.85 8.01 14.98
N PRO A 33 -37.41 6.80 15.40
CA PRO A 33 -36.00 6.55 15.69
C PRO A 33 -35.13 6.82 14.47
N ARG A 34 -34.01 7.51 14.70
CA ARG A 34 -33.06 7.84 13.63
C ARG A 34 -32.45 6.57 13.04
N ASP A 35 -32.50 6.46 11.71
CA ASP A 35 -31.92 5.34 10.97
C ASP A 35 -30.46 5.62 10.59
N HIS A 36 -29.54 5.16 11.44
CA HIS A 36 -28.11 5.29 11.20
C HIS A 36 -27.62 4.47 10.00
N SER A 37 -28.32 3.41 9.61
CA SER A 37 -27.91 2.58 8.46
C SER A 37 -28.05 3.36 7.15
N LYS A 38 -29.14 4.11 7.02
CA LYS A 38 -29.40 5.02 5.91
C LYS A 38 -28.40 6.17 5.89
N ASP A 39 -28.19 6.85 7.02
CA ASP A 39 -27.21 7.94 7.15
C ASP A 39 -25.79 7.47 6.79
N ASN A 40 -25.39 6.27 7.23
CA ASN A 40 -24.09 5.70 6.92
C ASN A 40 -23.95 5.37 5.42
N LYS A 41 -24.99 4.81 4.80
CA LYS A 41 -25.01 4.51 3.36
C LYS A 41 -24.86 5.79 2.53
N GLU A 42 -25.58 6.85 2.90
CA GLU A 42 -25.46 8.15 2.24
C GLU A 42 -24.08 8.78 2.43
N ARG A 43 -23.50 8.66 3.63
CA ARG A 43 -22.14 9.13 3.90
C ARG A 43 -21.10 8.39 3.07
N LEU A 44 -21.21 7.06 2.94
CA LEU A 44 -20.32 6.26 2.10
C LEU A 44 -20.47 6.62 0.61
N ALA A 45 -21.70 6.82 0.14
CA ALA A 45 -21.95 7.26 -1.23
C ALA A 45 -21.32 8.63 -1.53
N LYS A 46 -21.44 9.59 -0.60
CA LYS A 46 -20.80 10.91 -0.70
C LYS A 46 -19.27 10.80 -0.76
N ILE A 47 -18.67 9.97 0.10
CA ILE A 47 -17.22 9.72 0.11
C ILE A 47 -16.77 9.10 -1.21
N ALA A 48 -17.52 8.14 -1.75
CA ALA A 48 -17.21 7.49 -3.03
C ALA A 48 -17.26 8.51 -4.19
N ALA A 49 -18.32 9.32 -4.26
CA ALA A 49 -18.47 10.36 -5.27
C ALA A 49 -17.34 11.42 -5.17
N GLU A 50 -16.95 11.82 -3.97
CA GLU A 50 -15.85 12.77 -3.77
C GLU A 50 -14.50 12.18 -4.24
N ARG A 51 -14.24 10.90 -3.94
CA ARG A 51 -13.04 10.19 -4.44
C ARG A 51 -13.02 10.11 -5.96
N GLU A 52 -14.16 9.84 -6.59
CA GLU A 52 -14.28 9.80 -8.05
C GLU A 52 -14.04 11.19 -8.65
N GLN A 53 -14.63 12.25 -8.09
CA GLN A 53 -14.40 13.62 -8.54
C GLN A 53 -12.92 14.04 -8.37
N LYS A 54 -12.29 13.68 -7.23
CA LYS A 54 -10.86 13.91 -7.00
C LYS A 54 -10.00 13.15 -8.01
N ALA A 55 -10.33 11.89 -8.30
CA ALA A 55 -9.63 11.10 -9.30
C ALA A 55 -9.77 11.68 -10.72
N LYS A 56 -10.97 12.13 -11.10
CA LYS A 56 -11.23 12.81 -12.39
C LYS A 56 -10.46 14.12 -12.49
N LYS A 57 -10.49 14.98 -11.46
CA LYS A 57 -9.71 16.23 -11.42
C LYS A 57 -8.21 15.98 -11.48
N ALA A 58 -7.71 14.98 -10.77
CA ALA A 58 -6.29 14.60 -10.82
C ALA A 58 -5.88 14.03 -12.19
N ALA A 59 -6.76 13.29 -12.86
CA ALA A 59 -6.54 12.82 -14.22
C ALA A 59 -6.53 13.98 -15.23
N GLU A 60 -7.48 14.91 -15.13
CA GLU A 60 -7.51 16.13 -15.96
C GLU A 60 -6.27 17.00 -15.74
N GLU A 61 -5.81 17.15 -14.49
CA GLU A 61 -4.58 17.89 -14.19
C GLU A 61 -3.33 17.22 -14.77
N LYS A 62 -3.27 15.88 -14.73
CA LYS A 62 -2.19 15.11 -15.38
C LYS A 62 -2.21 15.30 -16.90
N GLU A 63 -3.38 15.30 -17.53
CA GLU A 63 -3.53 15.56 -18.97
C GLU A 63 -3.14 17.00 -19.33
N ARG A 64 -3.58 18.00 -18.56
CA ARG A 64 -3.14 19.40 -18.69
C ARG A 64 -1.62 19.54 -18.59
N LYS A 65 -0.98 18.83 -17.66
CA LYS A 65 0.49 18.84 -17.49
C LYS A 65 1.23 18.13 -18.64
N LYS A 66 0.66 17.09 -19.25
CA LYS A 66 1.24 16.46 -20.45
C LYS A 66 1.24 17.39 -21.66
N LEU A 67 0.18 18.18 -21.85
CA LEU A 67 0.11 19.17 -22.93
C LEU A 67 1.07 20.36 -22.75
N HIS A 68 1.52 20.63 -21.52
CA HIS A 68 2.45 21.72 -21.21
C HIS A 68 3.93 21.31 -21.26
N GLN A 69 4.29 20.21 -21.93
CA GLN A 69 5.69 19.99 -22.29
C GLN A 69 6.07 21.00 -23.38
N PRO A 70 6.91 22.03 -23.10
CA PRO A 70 7.46 22.83 -24.17
C PRO A 70 8.19 21.87 -25.10
N GLY A 71 7.84 21.90 -26.39
CA GLY A 71 8.43 21.05 -27.42
C GLY A 71 9.94 21.00 -27.22
N ALA A 72 10.50 19.80 -27.21
CA ALA A 72 11.91 19.54 -26.92
C ALA A 72 12.79 20.50 -27.73
N ILE A 73 13.32 21.54 -27.07
CA ILE A 73 14.24 22.47 -27.69
C ILE A 73 15.51 21.66 -28.00
N PRO A 74 15.92 21.54 -29.28
CA PRO A 74 17.13 20.83 -29.63
C PRO A 74 18.32 21.34 -28.82
N SER A 75 19.14 20.41 -28.30
CA SER A 75 20.27 20.67 -27.39
C SER A 75 21.18 21.84 -27.83
N TYR A 76 21.30 22.06 -29.15
CA TYR A 76 22.15 23.11 -29.73
C TYR A 76 21.67 24.55 -29.46
N MET A 77 20.43 24.79 -29.01
CA MET A 77 19.93 26.15 -28.73
C MET A 77 20.17 26.63 -27.29
N LYS A 78 20.66 25.80 -26.38
CA LYS A 78 20.90 26.17 -24.96
C LYS A 78 22.14 27.06 -24.73
N GLN A 79 22.90 27.37 -25.78
CA GLN A 79 24.11 28.20 -25.67
C GLN A 79 23.86 29.70 -25.93
N ARG A 80 22.64 30.10 -26.36
CA ARG A 80 22.34 31.50 -26.71
C ARG A 80 21.69 32.34 -25.62
N THR A 81 21.19 31.73 -24.54
CA THR A 81 20.52 32.48 -23.46
C THR A 81 21.47 32.93 -22.35
N ARG A 82 22.71 32.44 -22.30
CA ARG A 82 23.73 32.94 -21.34
C ARG A 82 24.35 34.27 -21.73
N THR A 83 24.40 34.61 -23.02
CA THR A 83 25.02 35.87 -23.49
C THR A 83 24.06 37.04 -23.44
N ILE A 84 22.74 36.80 -23.58
CA ILE A 84 21.73 37.87 -23.60
C ILE A 84 21.45 38.44 -22.18
N GLU A 85 21.66 37.67 -21.12
CA GLU A 85 21.47 38.15 -19.74
C GLU A 85 22.65 38.97 -19.20
N MET A 86 23.84 38.90 -19.82
CA MET A 86 25.00 39.70 -19.41
C MET A 86 25.06 41.09 -20.08
N GLU A 87 24.30 41.33 -21.15
CA GLU A 87 24.34 42.60 -21.90
C GLU A 87 23.29 43.63 -21.44
N LYS A 88 22.36 43.26 -20.55
CA LYS A 88 21.35 44.19 -19.99
C LYS A 88 21.80 44.93 -18.71
N SER A 89 22.99 44.63 -18.18
CA SER A 89 23.47 45.22 -16.91
C SER A 89 24.33 46.47 -17.06
N THR A 90 24.56 46.97 -18.28
CA THR A 90 25.36 48.18 -18.54
C THR A 90 24.59 49.25 -19.30
N ASN A 91 23.49 49.76 -18.75
CA ASN A 91 23.00 51.12 -19.03
C ASN A 91 21.75 51.45 -18.21
N THR A 92 21.93 52.09 -17.05
CA THR A 92 21.01 53.14 -16.56
C THR A 92 21.77 54.03 -15.59
N ALA A 93 22.39 55.08 -16.12
CA ALA A 93 22.79 56.22 -15.32
C ALA A 93 21.55 57.06 -14.98
N ASN A 94 21.35 57.27 -13.68
CA ASN A 94 21.08 58.58 -13.08
C ASN A 94 19.82 59.38 -13.50
N ILE A 95 18.76 59.33 -12.68
CA ILE A 95 17.84 60.46 -12.46
C ILE A 95 17.65 60.63 -10.94
N LYS A 96 17.75 61.88 -10.48
CA LYS A 96 17.85 62.33 -9.08
C LYS A 96 16.50 62.50 -8.35
N SER A 97 16.47 62.07 -7.07
CA SER A 97 15.91 62.74 -5.85
C SER A 97 14.38 62.88 -5.61
N PRO A 98 13.89 63.15 -4.36
CA PRO A 98 14.43 62.95 -2.99
C PRO A 98 13.43 62.41 -1.91
N GLY A 99 13.97 62.04 -0.73
CA GLY A 99 13.28 61.89 0.58
C GLY A 99 13.31 60.47 1.16
N VAL A 100 13.47 60.16 2.45
CA VAL A 100 13.59 60.89 3.72
C VAL A 100 14.18 59.87 4.75
N THR A 101 15.14 60.34 5.56
CA THR A 101 15.62 59.86 6.89
C THR A 101 16.12 58.40 7.16
N GLY A 102 17.36 58.30 7.65
CA GLY A 102 17.68 57.45 8.83
C GLY A 102 19.04 56.70 8.88
N GLY A 103 20.06 57.27 9.55
CA GLY A 103 21.18 56.64 10.31
C GLY A 103 22.28 55.83 9.57
N ILE A 104 23.55 56.27 9.44
CA ILE A 104 24.66 56.29 10.44
C ILE A 104 24.98 54.85 10.93
N THR A 105 26.14 54.19 10.79
CA THR A 105 27.56 54.50 10.53
C THR A 105 28.32 53.18 10.27
N GLY A 106 29.45 53.20 9.54
CA GLY A 106 30.42 52.10 9.63
C GLY A 106 31.50 52.09 8.55
N ARG A 107 32.56 52.89 8.75
CA ARG A 107 33.74 53.02 7.88
C ARG A 107 34.54 51.72 7.78
N GLY A 108 35.09 51.44 6.60
CA GLY A 108 36.08 50.38 6.40
C GLY A 108 36.57 50.23 4.95
N ALA A 109 37.10 51.30 4.36
CA ALA A 109 37.76 51.23 3.05
C ALA A 109 39.15 50.56 3.19
N ARG A 110 39.36 49.46 2.45
CA ARG A 110 40.70 48.90 2.16
C ARG A 110 40.93 49.00 0.65
N PRO A 111 42.03 49.59 0.16
CA PRO A 111 42.33 49.56 -1.27
C PRO A 111 42.90 48.20 -1.67
N LEU A 112 42.37 47.62 -2.75
CA LEU A 112 42.96 46.47 -3.43
C LEU A 112 44.27 46.88 -4.08
N SER A 113 45.40 46.35 -3.61
CA SER A 113 46.66 46.39 -4.34
C SER A 113 46.65 45.32 -5.44
N SER A 114 46.61 45.80 -6.68
CA SER A 114 46.80 44.99 -7.89
C SER A 114 48.27 44.60 -8.04
N SER A 115 48.63 43.38 -7.65
CA SER A 115 49.91 42.77 -8.03
C SER A 115 49.63 41.58 -8.95
N VAL A 116 49.62 41.86 -10.25
CA VAL A 116 49.52 40.87 -11.33
C VAL A 116 50.77 39.99 -11.29
N LYS A 117 50.64 38.76 -10.77
CA LYS A 117 51.65 37.71 -10.95
C LYS A 117 51.43 37.06 -12.32
N LYS A 118 52.41 37.14 -13.20
CA LYS A 118 52.46 36.41 -14.49
C LYS A 118 52.44 34.89 -14.23
N PRO A 119 51.69 34.08 -15.00
CA PRO A 119 51.74 32.62 -14.87
C PRO A 119 53.01 32.05 -15.53
N ALA A 120 53.67 31.14 -14.81
CA ALA A 120 54.85 30.39 -15.25
C ALA A 120 54.53 29.40 -16.40
N PRO A 121 55.53 28.98 -17.20
CA PRO A 121 55.30 28.14 -18.37
C PRO A 121 54.89 26.73 -17.96
N LYS A 122 53.92 26.16 -18.67
CA LYS A 122 53.44 24.79 -18.47
C LYS A 122 54.41 23.85 -19.18
N ASP A 123 55.38 23.33 -18.44
CA ASP A 123 56.12 22.14 -18.88
C ASP A 123 55.10 21.00 -19.06
N ALA A 124 54.93 20.60 -20.32
CA ALA A 124 54.01 19.56 -20.76
C ALA A 124 54.55 18.19 -20.31
N VAL A 125 54.41 17.88 -19.02
CA VAL A 125 54.47 16.49 -18.56
C VAL A 125 53.23 15.80 -19.13
N GLN A 126 53.42 15.14 -20.27
CA GLN A 126 52.45 14.23 -20.86
C GLN A 126 52.17 13.10 -19.85
N ARG A 127 51.27 13.35 -18.90
CA ARG A 127 50.65 12.29 -18.10
C ARG A 127 49.83 11.46 -19.08
N LYS A 128 50.43 10.39 -19.62
CA LYS A 128 49.68 9.36 -20.33
C LYS A 128 48.60 8.86 -19.38
N LEU A 129 47.35 9.24 -19.60
CA LEU A 129 46.20 8.67 -18.90
C LEU A 129 46.21 7.18 -19.24
N GLN A 130 46.68 6.35 -18.32
CA GLN A 130 46.57 4.92 -18.49
C GLN A 130 45.06 4.57 -18.46
N PRO A 131 44.55 3.86 -19.48
CA PRO A 131 43.15 3.46 -19.48
C PRO A 131 42.91 2.49 -18.32
N HIS A 132 42.04 2.89 -17.39
CA HIS A 132 41.67 2.11 -16.20
C HIS A 132 40.82 0.86 -16.53
N HIS A 133 40.57 0.59 -17.82
CA HIS A 133 39.74 -0.51 -18.28
C HIS A 133 40.35 -1.08 -19.56
N GLU A 134 40.44 -2.41 -19.63
CA GLU A 134 40.88 -3.12 -20.82
C GLU A 134 39.85 -2.95 -21.94
N ALA A 135 40.32 -2.52 -23.12
CA ALA A 135 39.45 -2.36 -24.28
C ALA A 135 38.82 -3.71 -24.65
N GLY A 136 37.50 -3.73 -24.80
CA GLY A 136 36.74 -4.96 -25.08
C GLY A 136 36.21 -5.68 -23.84
N SER A 137 36.62 -5.28 -22.63
CA SER A 137 36.05 -5.82 -21.39
C SER A 137 34.75 -5.11 -21.02
N VAL A 138 33.70 -5.88 -20.76
CA VAL A 138 32.41 -5.34 -20.30
C VAL A 138 32.55 -4.84 -18.85
N PRO A 139 32.25 -3.56 -18.57
CA PRO A 139 32.24 -3.02 -17.21
C PRO A 139 31.44 -3.85 -16.21
N VAL A 140 31.95 -3.99 -14.99
CA VAL A 140 31.35 -4.80 -13.91
C VAL A 140 29.89 -4.45 -13.67
N TYR A 141 29.53 -3.16 -13.73
CA TYR A 141 28.16 -2.71 -13.50
C TYR A 141 27.17 -3.20 -14.59
N LEU A 142 27.63 -3.36 -15.83
CA LEU A 142 26.80 -3.89 -16.91
C LEU A 142 26.56 -5.39 -16.73
N LYS A 143 27.59 -6.16 -16.35
CA LYS A 143 27.45 -7.57 -15.99
C LYS A 143 26.45 -7.75 -14.84
N ARG A 144 26.56 -6.93 -13.80
CA ARG A 144 25.60 -6.92 -12.67
C ARG A 144 24.18 -6.58 -13.11
N ARG A 145 24.01 -5.59 -14.00
CA ARG A 145 22.69 -5.22 -14.56
C ARG A 145 22.06 -6.34 -15.37
N VAL A 146 22.82 -6.98 -16.26
CA VAL A 146 22.33 -8.09 -17.08
C VAL A 146 21.92 -9.27 -16.20
N LYS A 147 22.78 -9.66 -15.25
CA LYS A 147 22.46 -10.72 -14.29
C LYS A 147 21.20 -10.42 -13.48
N ALA A 148 21.05 -9.21 -12.96
CA ALA A 148 19.85 -8.81 -12.23
C ALA A 148 18.59 -8.84 -13.11
N ALA A 149 18.70 -8.47 -14.39
CA ALA A 149 17.59 -8.54 -15.34
C ALA A 149 17.22 -10.00 -15.67
N GLU A 150 18.20 -10.89 -15.82
CA GLU A 150 17.96 -12.33 -16.00
C GLU A 150 17.32 -12.95 -14.76
N GLU A 151 17.83 -12.67 -13.55
CA GLU A 151 17.25 -13.15 -12.29
C GLU A 151 15.80 -12.67 -12.12
N ALA A 152 15.51 -11.40 -12.45
CA ALA A 152 14.15 -10.88 -12.40
C ALA A 152 13.24 -11.58 -13.42
N ARG A 153 13.74 -11.87 -14.62
CA ARG A 153 12.99 -12.57 -15.67
C ARG A 153 12.74 -14.04 -15.31
N GLN A 154 13.70 -14.70 -14.68
CA GLN A 154 13.56 -16.06 -14.16
C GLN A 154 12.51 -16.12 -13.04
N LYS A 155 12.59 -15.22 -12.06
CA LYS A 155 11.58 -15.13 -10.99
C LYS A 155 10.18 -14.87 -11.54
N ALA A 156 10.04 -13.95 -12.49
CA ALA A 156 8.75 -13.67 -13.11
C ALA A 156 8.19 -14.88 -13.87
N ALA A 157 9.04 -15.61 -14.60
CA ALA A 157 8.65 -16.83 -15.29
C ALA A 157 8.25 -17.96 -14.32
N GLU A 158 8.96 -18.10 -13.19
CA GLU A 158 8.63 -19.05 -12.13
C GLU A 158 7.31 -18.71 -11.45
N GLU A 159 7.04 -17.42 -11.18
CA GLU A 159 5.75 -16.94 -10.68
C GLU A 159 4.61 -17.15 -11.69
N GLU A 160 4.85 -16.90 -12.98
CA GLU A 160 3.87 -17.18 -14.04
C GLU A 160 3.59 -18.68 -14.20
N ALA A 161 4.62 -19.53 -14.14
CA ALA A 161 4.47 -20.97 -14.15
C ALA A 161 3.69 -21.47 -12.92
N ALA A 162 4.01 -20.94 -11.73
CA ALA A 162 3.27 -21.25 -10.51
C ALA A 162 1.80 -20.79 -10.56
N ARG A 163 1.49 -19.71 -11.30
CA ARG A 163 0.11 -19.29 -11.58
C ARG A 163 -0.57 -20.19 -12.60
N GLN A 164 0.13 -20.65 -13.64
CA GLN A 164 -0.40 -21.63 -14.61
C GLN A 164 -0.73 -22.98 -13.96
N ASP A 165 0.08 -23.42 -13.00
CA ASP A 165 -0.13 -24.67 -12.26
C ASP A 165 -1.31 -24.61 -11.28
N CYS A 166 -1.83 -23.41 -10.97
CA CYS A 166 -2.94 -23.24 -10.04
C CYS A 166 -4.28 -23.31 -10.80
N PRO A 167 -5.13 -24.31 -10.52
CA PRO A 167 -6.43 -24.41 -11.18
C PRO A 167 -7.32 -23.21 -10.85
N GLU A 168 -8.14 -22.79 -11.82
CA GLU A 168 -9.02 -21.63 -11.69
C GLU A 168 -10.01 -21.79 -10.52
N GLY A 169 -10.18 -20.72 -9.73
CA GLY A 169 -11.02 -20.74 -8.53
C GLY A 169 -10.40 -21.47 -7.33
N MET A 170 -9.13 -21.85 -7.40
CA MET A 170 -8.38 -22.38 -6.25
C MET A 170 -7.20 -21.47 -5.87
N VAL A 171 -6.78 -21.56 -4.61
CA VAL A 171 -5.64 -20.83 -4.06
C VAL A 171 -4.69 -21.80 -3.37
N LEU A 172 -3.40 -21.65 -3.64
CA LEU A 172 -2.34 -22.40 -2.97
C LEU A 172 -2.25 -21.98 -1.50
N VAL A 173 -2.29 -22.96 -0.60
CA VAL A 173 -2.08 -22.73 0.84
C VAL A 173 -0.61 -22.39 1.09
N PRO A 174 -0.29 -21.27 1.76
CA PRO A 174 1.07 -20.95 2.15
C PRO A 174 1.67 -22.05 3.03
N GLU A 175 2.96 -22.36 2.85
CA GLU A 175 3.59 -23.48 3.54
C GLU A 175 3.52 -23.37 5.06
N ALA A 176 3.66 -22.16 5.61
CA ALA A 176 3.55 -21.91 7.05
C ALA A 176 2.17 -22.30 7.60
N GLN A 177 1.09 -21.89 6.92
CA GLN A 177 -0.28 -22.21 7.32
C GLN A 177 -0.56 -23.71 7.15
N ARG A 178 -0.04 -24.33 6.09
CA ARG A 178 -0.15 -25.77 5.88
C ARG A 178 0.49 -26.55 7.03
N LEU A 179 1.70 -26.17 7.44
CA LEU A 179 2.42 -26.83 8.52
C LEU A 179 1.72 -26.66 9.86
N GLU A 180 1.22 -25.46 10.16
CA GLU A 180 0.42 -25.18 11.35
C GLU A 180 -0.85 -26.06 11.39
N LEU A 181 -1.58 -26.14 10.27
CA LEU A 181 -2.77 -26.97 10.17
C LEU A 181 -2.45 -28.46 10.33
N LEU A 182 -1.35 -28.92 9.72
CA LEU A 182 -0.88 -30.30 9.86
C LEU A 182 -0.56 -30.62 11.32
N GLU A 183 0.14 -29.73 12.03
CA GLU A 183 0.47 -29.89 13.45
C GLU A 183 -0.80 -29.95 14.32
N ILE A 184 -1.79 -29.11 14.05
CA ILE A 184 -3.09 -29.14 14.74
C ILE A 184 -3.79 -30.47 14.50
N MET A 185 -3.88 -30.91 13.24
CA MET A 185 -4.54 -32.17 12.88
C MET A 185 -3.84 -33.39 13.51
N THR A 186 -2.50 -33.41 13.54
CA THR A 186 -1.76 -34.51 14.18
C THR A 186 -2.00 -34.55 15.69
N LYS A 187 -2.05 -33.38 16.36
CA LYS A 187 -2.37 -33.32 17.80
C LYS A 187 -3.78 -33.85 18.08
N GLN A 188 -4.76 -33.43 17.29
CA GLN A 188 -6.13 -33.92 17.41
C GLN A 188 -6.23 -35.44 17.18
N LYS A 189 -5.47 -35.97 16.23
CA LYS A 189 -5.38 -37.41 15.99
C LYS A 189 -4.83 -38.14 17.22
N GLU A 190 -3.72 -37.68 17.78
CA GLU A 190 -3.12 -38.27 18.98
C GLU A 190 -4.07 -38.23 20.19
N GLU A 191 -4.85 -37.17 20.35
CA GLU A 191 -5.87 -37.06 21.40
C GLU A 191 -6.97 -38.11 21.22
N LEU A 192 -7.49 -38.29 20.00
CA LEU A 192 -8.50 -39.31 19.72
C LEU A 192 -7.96 -40.74 19.86
N GLU A 193 -6.69 -40.99 19.51
CA GLU A 193 -6.05 -42.29 19.76
C GLU A 193 -5.92 -42.57 21.26
N LYS A 194 -5.57 -41.56 22.06
CA LYS A 194 -5.55 -41.67 23.53
C LYS A 194 -6.96 -41.93 24.08
N GLU A 195 -7.99 -41.28 23.54
CA GLU A 195 -9.38 -41.53 23.93
C GLU A 195 -9.84 -42.95 23.57
N LEU A 196 -9.49 -43.43 22.37
CA LEU A 196 -9.76 -44.80 21.93
C LEU A 196 -9.08 -45.81 22.87
N GLY A 197 -7.82 -45.56 23.24
CA GLY A 197 -7.07 -46.41 24.17
C GLY A 197 -7.60 -46.40 25.62
N ARG A 198 -8.38 -45.38 26.02
CA ARG A 198 -9.05 -45.32 27.33
C ARG A 198 -10.33 -46.14 27.37
N LEU A 199 -10.89 -46.54 26.23
CA LEU A 199 -12.09 -47.38 26.21
C LEU A 199 -11.77 -48.79 26.73
N PRO A 200 -12.72 -49.44 27.42
CA PRO A 200 -12.53 -50.84 27.82
C PRO A 200 -12.40 -51.73 26.59
N MET A 201 -11.62 -52.81 26.72
CA MET A 201 -11.41 -53.78 25.63
C MET A 201 -12.72 -54.37 25.10
N ASN A 202 -13.71 -54.57 25.99
CA ASN A 202 -15.05 -55.04 25.64
C ASN A 202 -16.02 -53.86 25.56
N CYS A 203 -16.59 -53.62 24.38
CA CYS A 203 -17.55 -52.55 24.11
C CYS A 203 -18.96 -53.11 23.88
N ASP A 204 -19.48 -53.85 24.85
CA ASP A 204 -20.72 -54.61 24.70
C ASP A 204 -21.97 -53.73 24.75
N THR A 205 -21.95 -52.69 25.59
CA THR A 205 -23.06 -51.73 25.69
C THR A 205 -23.15 -50.85 24.45
N GLU A 206 -24.38 -50.55 24.01
CA GLU A 206 -24.61 -49.76 22.80
C GLU A 206 -23.96 -48.37 22.89
N SER A 207 -23.99 -47.74 24.07
CA SER A 207 -23.34 -46.44 24.32
C SER A 207 -21.83 -46.48 24.08
N LEU A 208 -21.14 -47.53 24.54
CA LEU A 208 -19.70 -47.70 24.29
C LEU A 208 -19.41 -47.97 22.82
N ARG A 209 -20.24 -48.81 22.18
CA ARG A 209 -20.11 -49.14 20.75
C ARG A 209 -20.32 -47.91 19.86
N ARG A 210 -21.29 -47.06 20.19
CA ARG A 210 -21.53 -45.76 19.53
C ARG A 210 -20.34 -44.82 19.72
N ARG A 211 -19.87 -44.64 20.96
CA ARG A 211 -18.71 -43.79 21.27
C ARG A 211 -17.44 -44.24 20.52
N LYS A 212 -17.15 -45.54 20.52
CA LYS A 212 -16.04 -46.12 19.76
C LYS A 212 -16.16 -45.80 18.26
N GLY A 213 -17.33 -46.06 17.68
CA GLY A 213 -17.58 -45.78 16.27
C GLY A 213 -17.49 -44.30 15.92
N GLU A 214 -17.87 -43.39 16.82
CA GLU A 214 -17.69 -41.94 16.62
C GLU A 214 -16.21 -41.53 16.61
N ILE A 215 -15.41 -42.06 17.54
CA ILE A 215 -13.96 -41.80 17.60
C ILE A 215 -13.29 -42.34 16.33
N GLU A 216 -13.60 -43.57 15.92
CA GLU A 216 -13.07 -44.18 14.69
C GLU A 216 -13.45 -43.36 13.44
N LYS A 217 -14.71 -42.92 13.33
CA LYS A 217 -15.14 -42.05 12.21
C LYS A 217 -14.33 -40.76 12.16
N LYS A 218 -14.14 -40.09 13.29
CA LYS A 218 -13.31 -38.87 13.37
C LYS A 218 -11.86 -39.15 12.99
N LEU A 219 -11.29 -40.26 13.47
CA LEU A 219 -9.93 -40.68 13.15
C LEU A 219 -9.75 -40.90 11.63
N THR A 220 -10.68 -41.61 11.00
CA THR A 220 -10.65 -41.81 9.53
C THR A 220 -10.80 -40.51 8.74
N GLY A 221 -11.54 -39.52 9.28
CA GLY A 221 -11.63 -38.18 8.70
C GLY A 221 -10.29 -37.46 8.78
N LEU A 222 -9.70 -37.38 9.98
CA LEU A 222 -8.40 -36.75 10.18
C LEU A 222 -7.29 -37.41 9.37
N ASP A 223 -7.27 -38.74 9.24
CA ASP A 223 -6.26 -39.42 8.41
C ASP A 223 -6.35 -39.01 6.94
N ARG A 224 -7.56 -38.80 6.41
CA ARG A 224 -7.73 -38.29 5.04
C ARG A 224 -7.25 -36.85 4.94
N ASP A 225 -7.59 -36.01 5.91
CA ASP A 225 -7.21 -34.60 5.91
C ASP A 225 -5.69 -34.43 6.06
N ILE A 226 -5.05 -35.19 6.95
CA ILE A 226 -3.59 -35.24 7.11
C ILE A 226 -2.93 -35.76 5.82
N SER A 227 -3.51 -36.77 5.16
CA SER A 227 -3.00 -37.26 3.88
C SER A 227 -3.07 -36.19 2.77
N GLN A 228 -4.09 -35.33 2.80
CA GLN A 228 -4.19 -34.19 1.88
C GLN A 228 -3.20 -33.07 2.25
N MET A 229 -3.08 -32.72 3.53
CA MET A 229 -2.22 -31.64 4.03
C MET A 229 -0.73 -31.99 4.04
N SER A 230 -0.36 -33.28 4.07
CA SER A 230 1.04 -33.73 3.99
C SER A 230 1.67 -33.54 2.61
N ARG A 231 0.89 -33.16 1.60
CA ARG A 231 1.38 -32.87 0.24
C ARG A 231 2.17 -31.56 0.19
N THR A 232 3.18 -31.52 -0.68
CA THR A 232 4.04 -30.33 -0.88
C THR A 232 3.31 -29.12 -1.45
N LYS A 233 2.21 -29.31 -2.17
CA LYS A 233 1.33 -28.22 -2.65
C LYS A 233 -0.12 -28.61 -2.39
N VAL A 234 -0.85 -27.74 -1.71
CA VAL A 234 -2.26 -27.94 -1.34
C VAL A 234 -3.06 -26.75 -1.86
N TYR A 235 -4.13 -27.03 -2.59
CA TYR A 235 -5.01 -26.01 -3.14
C TYR A 235 -6.36 -26.06 -2.44
N ILE A 236 -6.89 -24.90 -2.05
CA ILE A 236 -8.21 -24.76 -1.45
C ILE A 236 -9.08 -23.95 -2.41
N LYS A 237 -10.34 -24.37 -2.55
CA LYS A 237 -11.34 -23.65 -3.34
C LYS A 237 -11.76 -22.37 -2.60
N VAL A 238 -11.75 -21.23 -3.31
CA VAL A 238 -12.19 -19.92 -2.79
C VAL A 238 -13.62 -19.61 -3.22
#